data_AF-A0A5N5NET0-F1
#
_entry.id   AF-A0A5N5NET0-F1
#
_cell.length_a   1.000
_cell.length_b   1.000
_cell.length_c   1.000
_cell.angle_alpha   90.00
_cell.angle_beta   90.00
_cell.angle_gamma   90.00
#
_symmetry.space_group_name_H-M   'P 1'
#
loop_
_entity.id
_entity.type
_entity.pdbx_description
1 polymer ?
#
loop_
_entity_poly.entity_id
_entity_poly.type
_entity_poly.pdbx_seq_one_letter_code
_entity_poly.pdbx_strand_id
1 'polypeptide(L)'
;MADHGEPCTGSDASYCMNGGKCFKIPSMSTLTCVCNNNYVGSRCEQFQLESISDKSHETGMIAAIAILLILILLVLAVIIYYICKAQRKASRSTRDTA
;
A
#
# COMPACT_ATOMS: atom_id res chain seq x y z
N MET A 1 29.67 17.21 -12.48
CA MET A 1 29.58 17.79 -11.12
C MET A 1 28.12 17.76 -10.72
N ALA A 2 27.76 17.25 -9.54
CA ALA A 2 26.42 17.43 -9.01
C ALA A 2 26.37 18.86 -8.44
N ASP A 3 25.55 19.73 -9.02
CA ASP A 3 25.34 21.06 -8.46
C ASP A 3 24.42 20.92 -7.24
N HIS A 4 24.93 21.24 -6.07
CA HIS A 4 24.17 21.15 -4.82
C HIS A 4 23.36 22.45 -4.65
N GLY A 5 22.05 22.33 -4.46
CA GLY A 5 21.21 23.50 -4.19
C GLY A 5 21.52 24.10 -2.81
N GLU A 6 21.69 25.42 -2.76
CA GLU A 6 21.91 26.16 -1.51
C GLU A 6 20.58 26.62 -0.91
N PRO A 7 20.44 26.69 0.42
CA PRO A 7 19.21 27.20 1.04
C PRO A 7 18.89 28.64 0.62
N CYS A 8 17.62 28.93 0.32
CA CYS A 8 17.19 30.28 -0.02
C CYS A 8 17.33 31.23 1.19
N THR A 9 17.67 32.50 0.94
CA THR A 9 17.79 33.55 1.95
C THR A 9 17.02 34.82 1.54
N GLY A 10 16.68 35.68 2.50
CA GLY A 10 16.01 36.95 2.22
C GLY A 10 14.61 36.78 1.61
N SER A 11 14.33 37.50 0.52
CA SER A 11 13.03 37.49 -0.19
C SER A 11 12.65 36.13 -0.74
N ASP A 12 13.64 35.34 -1.14
CA ASP A 12 13.46 34.04 -1.80
C ASP A 12 12.95 32.98 -0.81
N ALA A 13 13.12 33.20 0.50
CA ALA A 13 12.62 32.30 1.54
C ALA A 13 11.08 32.18 1.56
N SER A 14 10.37 33.16 0.99
CA SER A 14 8.91 33.16 0.86
C SER A 14 8.40 32.51 -0.45
N TYR A 15 9.32 32.04 -1.31
CA TYR A 15 8.94 31.44 -2.58
C TYR A 15 8.12 30.16 -2.40
N CYS A 16 8.55 29.27 -1.51
CA CYS A 16 7.82 28.04 -1.18
C CYS A 16 6.71 28.32 -0.16
N MET A 17 5.49 27.89 -0.48
CA MET A 17 4.32 28.03 0.37
C MET A 17 4.23 26.88 1.37
N ASN A 18 3.30 27.00 2.33
CA ASN A 18 2.90 25.92 3.24
C ASN A 18 4.07 25.26 4.01
N GLY A 19 5.10 26.06 4.31
CA GLY A 19 6.28 25.61 5.07
C GLY A 19 7.24 24.72 4.29
N GLY A 20 7.17 24.71 2.95
CA GLY A 20 8.13 24.01 2.10
C GLY A 20 9.55 24.59 2.22
N LYS A 21 10.56 23.74 2.04
CA LYS A 21 11.97 24.15 2.07
C LYS A 21 12.42 24.63 0.69
N CYS A 22 13.03 25.81 0.64
CA CYS A 22 13.49 26.43 -0.59
C CYS A 22 15.00 26.21 -0.80
N PHE A 23 15.37 25.81 -2.01
CA PHE A 23 16.75 25.68 -2.46
C PHE A 23 16.97 26.44 -3.78
N LYS A 24 18.11 27.12 -3.91
CA LYS A 24 18.55 27.82 -5.10
C LYS A 24 19.67 27.04 -5.76
N ILE A 25 19.56 26.79 -7.06
CA ILE A 25 20.58 26.10 -7.85
C ILE A 25 21.42 27.17 -8.56
N PRO A 26 22.70 27.39 -8.16
CA PRO A 26 23.51 28.50 -8.67
C PRO A 26 23.73 28.43 -10.18
N SER A 27 23.86 27.23 -10.75
CA SER A 27 24.09 27.04 -12.18
C SER A 27 22.92 27.43 -13.08
N MET A 28 21.69 27.37 -12.58
CA MET A 28 20.47 27.59 -13.38
C MET A 28 19.68 28.83 -12.94
N SER A 29 20.08 29.50 -11.86
CA SER A 29 19.36 30.63 -11.24
C SER A 29 17.89 30.32 -10.88
N THR A 30 17.54 29.04 -10.78
CA THR A 30 16.18 28.57 -10.47
C THR A 30 16.02 28.24 -8.99
N LEU A 31 14.80 28.44 -8.48
CA LEU A 31 14.39 28.06 -7.12
C LEU A 31 13.59 26.76 -7.19
N THR A 32 13.90 25.85 -6.27
CA THR A 32 13.24 24.54 -6.15
C THR A 32 12.69 24.40 -4.75
N CYS A 33 11.45 23.91 -4.65
CA CYS A 33 10.79 23.65 -3.37
C CYS A 33 10.75 22.16 -3.04
N VAL A 34 11.05 21.83 -1.79
CA VAL A 34 10.78 20.53 -1.19
C VAL A 34 9.58 20.68 -0.27
N CYS A 35 8.46 20.07 -0.65
CA CYS A 35 7.19 20.24 0.04
C CYS A 35 7.07 19.38 1.30
N ASN A 36 6.31 19.89 2.28
CA ASN A 36 5.91 19.13 3.45
C ASN A 36 4.80 18.14 3.09
N ASN A 37 4.59 17.14 3.96
CA ASN A 37 3.54 16.15 3.76
C ASN A 37 2.18 16.83 3.49
N ASN A 38 1.43 16.27 2.54
CA ASN A 38 0.13 16.74 2.09
C ASN A 38 0.15 18.03 1.25
N TYR A 39 1.31 18.51 0.80
CA TYR A 39 1.38 19.62 -0.16
C TYR A 39 2.20 19.23 -1.40
N VAL A 40 1.71 19.66 -2.56
CA VAL A 40 2.31 19.42 -3.87
C VAL A 40 2.27 20.70 -4.71
N GLY A 41 2.87 20.65 -5.91
CA GLY A 41 3.03 21.81 -6.78
C GLY A 41 4.46 22.35 -6.75
N SER A 42 4.81 23.20 -7.71
CA SER A 42 6.17 23.75 -7.85
C SER A 42 6.57 24.63 -6.67
N ARG A 43 5.58 25.20 -5.98
CA ARG A 43 5.75 26.05 -4.80
C ARG A 43 5.05 25.47 -3.57
N CYS A 44 4.65 24.20 -3.60
CA CYS A 44 3.87 23.57 -2.53
C CYS A 44 2.53 24.26 -2.29
N GLU A 45 1.95 24.85 -3.33
CA GLU A 45 0.73 25.66 -3.25
C GLU A 45 -0.56 24.83 -3.20
N GLN A 46 -0.48 23.54 -3.53
CA GLN A 46 -1.63 22.65 -3.65
C GLN A 46 -1.68 21.71 -2.45
N PHE A 47 -2.80 21.66 -1.74
CA PHE A 47 -2.99 20.64 -0.70
C PHE A 47 -3.34 19.31 -1.37
N GLN A 48 -2.48 18.32 -1.22
CA GLN A 48 -2.76 16.96 -1.59
C GLN A 48 -3.58 16.34 -0.46
N LEU A 49 -4.89 16.27 -0.68
CA LEU A 49 -5.73 15.29 0.01
C LEU A 49 -5.19 13.93 -0.41
N GLU A 50 -4.24 13.37 0.37
CA GLU A 50 -3.95 11.95 0.29
C GLU A 50 -5.29 11.26 0.50
N SER A 51 -5.86 10.75 -0.58
CA SER A 51 -6.98 9.85 -0.44
C SER A 51 -6.45 8.75 0.48
N ILE A 52 -7.07 8.61 1.64
CA ILE A 52 -6.79 7.52 2.58
C ILE A 52 -6.95 6.15 1.88
N SER A 53 -7.45 6.14 0.63
CA SER A 53 -7.61 4.98 -0.24
C SER A 53 -6.33 4.39 -0.83
N ASP A 54 -5.24 5.14 -1.05
CA ASP A 54 -4.08 4.55 -1.77
C ASP A 54 -3.03 3.88 -0.88
N LYS A 55 -2.84 4.33 0.37
CA LYS A 55 -1.94 3.66 1.32
C LYS A 55 -2.63 2.60 2.19
N SER A 56 -3.97 2.58 2.22
CA SER A 56 -4.75 1.53 2.90
C SER A 56 -5.14 0.37 1.98
N HIS A 57 -4.91 0.51 0.67
CA HIS A 57 -5.23 -0.55 -0.31
C HIS A 57 -4.33 -1.78 -0.14
N GLU A 58 -3.12 -1.64 0.41
CA GLU A 58 -2.22 -2.78 0.57
C GLU A 58 -2.56 -3.61 1.82
N THR A 59 -2.93 -3.00 2.94
CA THR A 59 -3.19 -3.75 4.19
C THR A 59 -4.62 -4.29 4.29
N GLY A 60 -5.63 -3.54 3.80
CA GLY A 60 -7.03 -3.96 3.89
C GLY A 60 -7.40 -5.08 2.92
N MET A 61 -6.88 -5.03 1.69
CA MET A 61 -7.17 -6.07 0.68
C MET A 61 -6.53 -7.42 1.04
N ILE A 62 -5.30 -7.40 1.59
CA ILE A 62 -4.62 -8.64 2.00
C ILE A 62 -5.43 -9.38 3.08
N ALA A 63 -5.98 -8.66 4.06
CA ALA A 63 -6.81 -9.26 5.10
C ALA A 63 -8.08 -9.92 4.53
N ALA A 64 -8.78 -9.24 3.61
CA ALA A 64 -9.98 -9.78 2.98
C ALA A 64 -9.69 -11.04 2.13
N ILE A 65 -8.60 -11.04 1.36
CA ILE A 65 -8.16 -12.19 0.55
C ILE A 65 -7.78 -13.37 1.45
N ALA A 66 -7.04 -13.11 2.53
CA ALA A 66 -6.65 -14.15 3.49
C ALA A 66 -7.87 -14.83 4.12
N ILE A 67 -8.88 -14.06 4.55
CA ILE A 67 -10.12 -14.61 5.11
C ILE A 67 -10.85 -15.48 4.07
N LEU A 68 -10.96 -15.01 2.83
CA LEU A 68 -11.62 -15.76 1.76
C LEU A 68 -10.92 -17.10 1.48
N LEU A 69 -9.58 -17.10 1.42
CA LEU A 69 -8.80 -18.32 1.23
C LEU A 69 -8.97 -19.32 2.38
N ILE A 70 -9.02 -18.86 3.63
CA ILE A 70 -9.25 -19.70 4.80
C ILE A 70 -10.64 -20.35 4.72
N LEU A 71 -11.67 -19.59 4.37
CA LEU A 71 -13.03 -20.11 4.23
C LEU A 71 -13.12 -21.19 3.15
N ILE A 72 -12.48 -20.98 2.00
CA ILE A 72 -12.43 -21.98 0.92
C ILE A 72 -11.74 -23.27 1.39
N LEU A 73 -10.60 -23.16 2.07
CA LEU A 73 -9.88 -24.32 2.60
C LEU A 73 -10.70 -25.10 3.64
N LEU A 74 -11.45 -24.40 4.51
CA LEU A 74 -12.35 -25.03 5.48
C LEU A 74 -13.48 -25.80 4.78
N VAL A 75 -14.10 -25.20 3.77
CA VAL A 75 -15.17 -25.85 2.99
C VAL A 75 -14.63 -27.10 2.28
N LEU A 76 -13.47 -26.99 1.64
CA LEU A 76 -12.82 -28.13 0.98
C LEU A 76 -12.48 -29.25 1.98
N ALA A 77 -11.92 -28.92 3.14
CA ALA A 77 -11.61 -29.90 4.18
C ALA A 77 -12.86 -30.63 4.68
N VAL A 78 -13.97 -29.92 4.84
CA VAL A 78 -15.27 -30.49 5.23
C VAL A 78 -15.81 -31.43 4.14
N ILE A 79 -15.79 -31.01 2.88
CA ILE A 79 -16.22 -31.85 1.75
C ILE A 79 -15.38 -33.14 1.70
N ILE A 80 -14.05 -33.01 1.76
CA ILE A 80 -13.12 -34.15 1.77
C ILE A 80 -13.42 -35.07 2.95
N TYR A 81 -13.62 -34.52 4.16
CA TYR A 81 -13.98 -35.30 5.33
C TYR A 81 -15.26 -36.12 5.13
N TYR A 82 -16.32 -35.53 4.57
CA TYR A 82 -17.56 -36.25 4.31
C TYR A 82 -17.41 -37.33 3.23
N ILE A 83 -16.66 -37.05 2.15
CA ILE A 83 -16.36 -38.04 1.11
C ILE A 83 -15.55 -39.20 1.69
N CYS A 84 -14.46 -38.92 2.42
CA CYS A 84 -13.65 -39.95 3.06
C CYS A 84 -14.45 -40.75 4.08
N LYS A 85 -15.36 -40.12 4.83
CA LYS A 85 -16.23 -40.81 5.79
C LYS A 85 -17.23 -41.72 5.08
N ALA A 86 -17.83 -41.29 3.97
CA ALA A 86 -18.73 -42.12 3.16
C ALA A 86 -17.99 -43.32 2.55
N GLN A 87 -16.78 -43.11 2.03
CA GLN A 87 -15.92 -44.18 1.52
C GLN A 87 -15.47 -45.14 2.62
N ARG A 88 -15.19 -44.66 3.84
CA ARG A 88 -14.91 -45.53 5.00
C ARG A 88 -16.11 -46.38 5.39
N LYS A 89 -17.34 -45.88 5.23
CA LYS A 89 -18.55 -46.70 5.43
C LYS A 89 -18.69 -47.79 4.36
N ALA A 90 -18.44 -47.46 3.09
CA ALA A 90 -18.46 -48.43 1.99
C ALA A 90 -17.37 -49.50 2.12
N SER A 91 -16.13 -49.12 2.46
CA SER A 91 -15.01 -50.05 2.64
C SER A 91 -15.14 -50.97 3.86
N ARG A 92 -15.91 -50.56 4.89
CA ARG A 92 -16.19 -51.42 6.05
C ARG A 92 -17.20 -52.53 5.73
N SER A 93 -18.18 -52.25 4.86
CA SER A 93 -19.17 -53.24 4.41
C SER A 93 -18.59 -54.36 3.52
N THR A 94 -17.45 -54.14 2.85
CA THR A 94 -16.80 -55.17 2.01
C THR A 94 -15.88 -56.10 2.80
N ARG A 95 -15.49 -55.75 4.04
CA ARG A 95 -14.70 -56.65 4.91
C ARG A 95 -15.53 -57.66 5.69
N ASP A 96 -16.85 -57.48 5.75
CA ASP A 96 -17.75 -58.40 6.46
C ASP A 96 -18.36 -59.48 5.54
N THR A 97 -18.00 -59.51 4.24
CA THR A 97 -18.48 -60.50 3.24
C THR A 97 -17.35 -61.31 2.59
N ALA A 98 -16.14 -61.30 3.18
CA ALA A 98 -15.01 -62.12 2.76
C ALA A 98 -14.60 -63.11 3.86
#